data_AF-A0A7C1DAH9-F1
#
_entry.id   AF-A0A7C1DAH9-F1
#
_cell.length_a   1.000
_cell.length_b   1.000
_cell.length_c   1.000
_cell.angle_alpha   90.00
_cell.angle_beta   90.00
_cell.angle_gamma   90.00
#
_symmetry.space_group_name_H-M   'P 1'
#
loop_
_entity.id
_entity.type
_entity.pdbx_description
1 polymer ?
#
loop_
_entity_poly.entity_id
_entity_poly.type
_entity_poly.pdbx_seq_one_letter_code
_entity_poly.pdbx_strand_id
1 'polypeptide(L)'
;MRFGAEEAFWALAVFGPLFIITAWRVAVIIRNYSRFFDAKMASKTFNMPSGVMAAAKYFALASAIILFVIALARPQGRPVESQARYSGIDIMILLDVSSSMWADDIKPNRMEPVKRGLVD
;
A
#
# COMPACT_ATOMS: atom_id res chain seq x y z
N MET A 1 8.10 -12.82 -5.43
CA MET A 1 7.72 -11.39 -5.61
C MET A 1 8.60 -10.59 -4.68
N ARG A 2 9.18 -9.48 -5.15
CA ARG A 2 9.91 -8.57 -4.27
C ARG A 2 8.94 -7.46 -3.87
N PHE A 3 8.80 -7.15 -2.60
CA PHE A 3 7.92 -6.07 -2.15
C PHE A 3 8.75 -4.80 -1.97
N GLY A 4 8.27 -3.67 -2.48
CA GLY A 4 8.97 -2.39 -2.36
C GLY A 4 8.84 -1.76 -0.97
N ALA A 5 7.87 -2.21 -0.17
CA ALA A 5 7.61 -1.72 1.17
C ALA A 5 7.09 -2.87 2.06
N GLU A 6 7.99 -3.75 2.49
CA GLU A 6 7.65 -4.90 3.35
C GLU A 6 7.05 -4.47 4.69
N GLU A 7 7.39 -3.28 5.18
CA GLU A 7 6.83 -2.74 6.42
C GLU A 7 5.31 -2.52 6.36
N ALA A 8 4.71 -2.44 5.17
CA ALA A 8 3.27 -2.30 5.01
C ALA A 8 2.48 -3.45 5.65
N PHE A 9 3.08 -4.64 5.80
CA PHE A 9 2.41 -5.77 6.46
C PHE A 9 2.14 -5.53 7.95
N TRP A 10 2.89 -4.64 8.62
CA TRP A 10 2.60 -4.27 10.02
C TRP A 10 1.24 -3.61 10.20
N ALA A 11 0.68 -3.02 9.15
CA ALA A 11 -0.68 -2.49 9.18
C ALA A 11 -1.71 -3.56 9.55
N LEU A 12 -1.49 -4.84 9.20
CA LEU A 12 -2.38 -5.94 9.59
C LEU A 12 -2.40 -6.17 11.11
N ALA A 13 -1.28 -5.91 11.80
CA ALA A 13 -1.21 -6.04 13.26
C ALA A 13 -2.09 -5.01 13.98
N VAL A 14 -2.41 -3.88 13.34
CA VAL A 14 -3.32 -2.85 13.88
C VAL A 14 -4.74 -3.05 13.38
N PHE A 15 -4.92 -3.21 12.06
CA PHE A 15 -6.25 -3.33 11.46
C PHE A 15 -6.93 -4.68 11.76
N GLY A 16 -6.15 -5.76 11.90
CA GLY A 16 -6.66 -7.09 12.20
C GLY A 16 -7.40 -7.15 13.55
N PRO A 17 -6.74 -6.80 14.67
CA PRO A 17 -7.40 -6.78 15.98
C PRO A 17 -8.59 -5.82 16.04
N LEU A 18 -8.47 -4.62 15.46
CA LEU A 18 -9.57 -3.66 15.40
C LEU A 18 -10.79 -4.22 14.66
N PHE A 19 -10.56 -4.89 13.53
CA PHE A 19 -11.61 -5.55 12.76
C PHE A 19 -12.26 -6.69 13.56
N ILE A 20 -11.46 -7.53 14.22
CA ILE A 20 -11.98 -8.63 15.05
C ILE A 20 -12.84 -8.10 16.20
N ILE A 21 -12.38 -7.06 16.91
CA ILE A 21 -13.12 -6.45 18.03
C ILE A 21 -14.46 -5.89 17.54
N THR A 22 -14.46 -5.14 16.43
CA THR A 22 -15.70 -4.54 15.92
C THR A 22 -16.68 -5.58 15.39
N ALA A 23 -16.21 -6.62 14.69
CA ALA A 23 -17.03 -7.74 14.25
C ALA A 23 -17.60 -8.54 15.43
N TRP A 24 -16.78 -8.82 16.46
CA TRP A 24 -17.21 -9.49 17.68
C TRP A 24 -18.26 -8.67 18.44
N ARG A 25 -18.04 -7.36 18.61
CA ARG A 25 -19.01 -6.46 19.26
C ARG A 25 -20.37 -6.50 18.57
N VAL A 26 -20.39 -6.45 17.24
CA VAL A 26 -21.64 -6.50 16.49
C VAL A 26 -22.29 -7.89 16.56
N ALA A 27 -21.52 -8.97 16.51
CA ALA A 27 -22.04 -10.33 16.70
C ALA A 27 -22.67 -10.51 18.10
N VAL A 28 -22.03 -9.98 19.15
CA VAL A 28 -22.56 -10.00 20.53
C VAL A 28 -23.84 -9.18 20.64
N ILE A 29 -23.90 -7.98 20.04
CA ILE A 29 -25.09 -7.12 20.05
C ILE A 29 -26.27 -7.81 19.35
N ILE A 30 -26.05 -8.38 18.16
CA ILE A 30 -27.09 -9.08 17.41
C ILE A 30 -27.58 -10.31 18.18
N ARG A 31 -26.65 -11.10 18.75
CA ARG A 31 -26.98 -12.33 19.49
C ARG A 31 -27.70 -12.05 20.81
N ASN A 32 -27.38 -10.96 21.51
CA ASN A 32 -27.98 -10.61 22.80
C ASN A 32 -29.17 -9.65 22.67
N TYR A 33 -29.59 -9.30 21.45
CA TYR A 33 -30.64 -8.32 21.19
C TYR A 33 -31.96 -8.64 21.90
N SER A 34 -32.34 -9.93 21.95
CA SER A 34 -33.57 -10.40 22.60
C SER A 34 -33.57 -10.30 24.13
N ARG A 35 -32.42 -10.07 24.75
CA ARG A 35 -32.30 -9.92 26.22
C ARG A 35 -32.41 -8.47 26.69
N PHE A 36 -32.16 -7.50 25.81
CA PHE A 36 -32.09 -6.08 26.17
C PHE A 36 -33.31 -5.27 25.73
N PHE A 37 -34.07 -5.74 24.74
CA PHE A 37 -35.23 -5.02 24.23
C PHE A 37 -36.49 -5.89 24.25
N ASP A 38 -37.58 -5.29 24.74
CA ASP A 38 -38.92 -5.87 24.64
C ASP A 38 -39.32 -5.97 23.15
N ALA A 39 -39.80 -7.15 22.73
CA ALA A 39 -39.95 -7.51 21.31
C ALA A 39 -40.88 -6.55 20.53
N LYS A 40 -41.82 -5.92 21.23
CA LYS A 40 -42.74 -4.90 20.68
C LYS A 40 -42.10 -3.53 20.47
N MET A 41 -41.08 -3.16 21.24
CA MET A 41 -40.39 -1.87 21.11
C MET A 41 -39.25 -1.96 20.09
N ALA A 42 -38.52 -3.08 20.10
CA ALA A 42 -37.44 -3.39 19.17
C ALA A 42 -37.83 -3.26 17.69
N SER A 43 -39.01 -3.77 17.31
CA SER A 43 -39.50 -3.79 15.94
C SER A 43 -39.98 -2.43 15.43
N LYS A 44 -40.28 -1.48 16.33
CA LYS A 44 -40.69 -0.11 15.97
C LYS A 44 -39.53 0.89 15.90
N THR A 45 -38.40 0.57 16.53
CA THR A 45 -37.27 1.50 16.67
C THR A 45 -36.08 1.14 15.77
N PHE A 46 -35.87 -0.15 15.46
CA PHE A 46 -34.73 -0.58 14.66
C PHE A 46 -35.15 -1.45 13.47
N ASN A 47 -34.79 -1.03 12.26
CA ASN A 47 -34.74 -1.93 11.11
C ASN A 47 -33.51 -2.82 11.25
N MET A 48 -33.71 -4.03 11.76
CA MET A 48 -32.61 -4.95 11.99
C MET A 48 -32.05 -5.42 10.64
N PRO A 49 -30.75 -5.18 10.35
CA PRO A 49 -30.17 -5.64 9.10
C PRO A 49 -30.21 -7.16 9.05
N SER A 50 -30.48 -7.71 7.86
CA SER A 50 -30.45 -9.16 7.68
C SER A 50 -29.05 -9.69 8.03
N GLY A 51 -28.97 -10.84 8.70
CA GLY A 51 -27.68 -11.44 9.09
C GLY A 51 -26.75 -11.63 7.89
N VAL A 52 -27.32 -11.88 6.71
CA VAL A 52 -26.60 -11.96 5.42
C VAL A 52 -26.00 -10.61 5.03
N MET A 53 -26.77 -9.52 5.12
CA MET A 53 -26.27 -8.17 4.79
C MET A 53 -25.17 -7.73 5.76
N ALA A 54 -25.32 -8.07 7.05
CA ALA A 54 -24.28 -7.82 8.04
C ALA A 54 -23.00 -8.61 7.70
N ALA A 55 -23.10 -9.92 7.44
CA ALA A 55 -21.96 -10.74 7.07
C ALA A 55 -21.28 -10.25 5.78
N ALA A 56 -22.06 -9.90 4.76
CA ALA A 56 -21.55 -9.38 3.50
C ALA A 56 -20.79 -8.05 3.70
N LYS A 57 -21.31 -7.13 4.52
CA LYS A 57 -20.64 -5.88 4.86
C LYS A 57 -19.28 -6.12 5.52
N TYR A 58 -19.21 -6.99 6.53
CA TYR A 58 -17.95 -7.28 7.22
C TYR A 58 -16.96 -8.02 6.32
N PHE A 59 -17.43 -8.96 5.49
CA PHE A 59 -16.60 -9.63 4.50
C PHE A 59 -16.00 -8.63 3.49
N ALA A 60 -16.81 -7.73 2.95
CA ALA A 60 -16.36 -6.69 2.02
C ALA A 60 -15.35 -5.74 2.67
N LEU A 61 -15.53 -5.41 3.96
CA LEU A 61 -14.61 -4.55 4.67
C LEU A 61 -13.27 -5.26 4.97
N ALA A 62 -13.30 -6.54 5.31
CA ALA A 62 -12.10 -7.36 5.48
C ALA A 62 -11.31 -7.48 4.16
N SER A 63 -11.99 -7.78 3.05
CA SER A 63 -11.34 -7.88 1.75
C SER A 63 -10.74 -6.55 1.30
N ALA A 64 -11.43 -5.43 1.55
CA ALA A 64 -10.91 -4.09 1.27
C ALA A 64 -9.62 -3.81 2.05
N ILE A 65 -9.57 -4.12 3.35
CA ILE A 65 -8.36 -3.94 4.17
C ILE A 65 -7.21 -4.79 3.63
N ILE A 66 -7.46 -6.06 3.30
CA ILE A 66 -6.44 -6.97 2.76
C ILE A 66 -5.88 -6.43 1.43
N LEU A 67 -6.76 -6.03 0.51
CA LEU A 67 -6.36 -5.46 -0.78
C LEU A 67 -5.58 -4.17 -0.61
N PHE A 68 -5.99 -3.32 0.33
CA PHE A 68 -5.30 -2.07 0.64
C PHE A 68 -3.88 -2.32 1.17
N VAL A 69 -3.70 -3.28 2.08
CA VAL A 69 -2.38 -3.67 2.58
C VAL A 69 -1.50 -4.24 1.46
N ILE A 70 -2.04 -5.09 0.59
CA ILE A 70 -1.31 -5.63 -0.55
C ILE A 70 -0.86 -4.50 -1.49
N ALA A 71 -1.73 -3.53 -1.77
CA ALA A 71 -1.39 -2.37 -2.58
C ALA A 71 -0.27 -1.53 -1.94
N LEU A 72 -0.34 -1.29 -0.62
CA LEU A 72 0.69 -0.59 0.14
C LEU A 72 2.03 -1.32 0.16
N ALA A 73 2.04 -2.66 0.16
CA ALA A 73 3.26 -3.46 0.12
C ALA A 73 4.03 -3.34 -1.22
N ARG A 74 3.40 -2.74 -2.24
CA ARG A 74 3.98 -2.50 -3.58
C ARG A 74 4.62 -3.77 -4.16
N PRO A 75 3.83 -4.80 -4.51
CA PRO A 75 4.34 -6.01 -5.14
C PRO A 75 5.04 -5.64 -6.45
N GLN A 76 6.35 -5.88 -6.52
CA GLN A 76 7.12 -5.72 -7.73
C GLN A 76 7.22 -7.06 -8.48
N GLY A 77 6.99 -7.01 -9.79
CA GLY A 77 7.27 -8.12 -10.69
C GLY A 77 8.76 -8.44 -10.68
N ARG A 78 9.11 -9.70 -11.02
CA ARG A 78 10.51 -10.01 -11.33
C ARG A 78 10.88 -9.24 -12.60
N PRO A 79 12.09 -8.66 -12.69
CA PRO A 79 12.61 -8.23 -13.96
C PRO A 79 12.49 -9.39 -14.94
N VAL A 80 11.94 -9.14 -16.12
CA VAL A 80 12.07 -10.11 -17.21
C VAL A 80 13.56 -10.15 -17.48
N GLU A 81 14.22 -11.25 -17.11
CA GLU A 81 15.53 -11.56 -17.64
C GLU A 81 15.34 -11.82 -19.12
N SER A 82 15.27 -10.73 -19.89
CA SER A 82 15.53 -10.78 -21.30
C SER A 82 16.93 -11.34 -21.41
N GLN A 83 17.08 -12.50 -22.06
CA GLN A 83 18.33 -12.89 -22.67
C GLN A 83 18.62 -11.91 -23.82
N ALA A 84 18.67 -10.62 -23.52
CA ALA A 84 19.30 -9.65 -24.37
C ALA A 84 20.74 -10.12 -24.44
N ARG A 85 21.11 -10.74 -25.57
CA ARG A 85 22.51 -10.71 -26.00
C ARG A 85 22.89 -9.25 -25.90
N TYR A 86 23.74 -8.93 -24.93
CA TYR A 86 24.40 -7.64 -24.86
C TYR A 86 25.20 -7.51 -26.16
N SER A 87 24.57 -6.99 -27.21
CA SER A 87 25.30 -6.39 -28.31
C SER A 87 25.99 -5.21 -27.69
N GLY A 88 27.32 -5.13 -27.80
CA GLY A 88 28.04 -3.92 -27.40
C GLY A 88 27.34 -2.72 -28.05
N ILE A 89 26.79 -1.85 -27.22
CA ILE A 89 26.19 -0.61 -27.67
C ILE A 89 27.24 0.47 -27.46
N ASP A 90 27.58 1.18 -28.52
CA ASP A 90 28.45 2.33 -28.43
C ASP A 90 27.63 3.51 -27.89
N ILE A 91 27.93 3.93 -26.65
CA ILE A 91 27.28 5.07 -26.01
C ILE A 91 28.16 6.30 -26.24
N MET A 92 27.66 7.27 -27.01
CA MET A 92 28.31 8.57 -27.16
C MET A 92 27.70 9.56 -26.15
N ILE A 93 28.53 10.05 -25.23
CA ILE A 93 28.14 11.06 -24.25
C ILE A 93 28.62 12.43 -24.74
N LEU A 94 27.69 13.35 -24.93
CA LEU A 94 27.97 14.74 -25.30
C LEU A 94 27.82 15.62 -24.05
N LEU A 95 28.90 16.29 -23.66
CA LEU A 95 28.95 17.14 -22.47
C LEU A 95 29.28 18.58 -22.87
N ASP A 96 28.56 19.55 -22.29
CA ASP A 96 28.91 20.97 -22.42
C ASP A 96 30.16 21.29 -21.58
N VAL A 97 31.11 22.00 -22.19
CA VAL A 97 32.36 22.46 -21.56
C VAL A 97 32.46 23.99 -21.50
N SER A 98 31.33 24.67 -21.67
CA SER A 98 31.25 26.12 -21.55
C SER A 98 31.67 26.61 -20.16
N SER A 99 32.08 27.88 -20.07
CA SER A 99 32.46 28.51 -18.80
C SER A 99 31.35 28.45 -17.74
N SER A 100 30.09 28.36 -18.17
CA SER A 100 28.93 28.23 -17.27
C SER A 100 28.93 26.94 -16.47
N MET A 101 29.58 25.89 -16.97
CA MET A 101 29.70 24.60 -16.28
C MET A 101 30.73 24.66 -15.14
N TRP A 102 31.68 25.58 -15.22
CA TRP A 102 32.69 25.84 -14.17
C TRP A 102 32.23 26.90 -13.15
N ALA A 103 31.00 27.37 -13.25
CA ALA A 103 30.45 28.33 -12.30
C ALA A 103 30.32 27.72 -10.89
N ASP A 104 30.56 28.56 -9.87
CA ASP A 104 30.50 28.20 -8.44
C ASP A 104 29.12 28.50 -7.83
N ASP A 105 28.07 28.53 -8.64
CA ASP A 105 26.69 28.76 -8.18
C ASP A 105 26.18 27.59 -7.32
N ILE A 106 26.70 26.39 -7.57
CA ILE A 106 26.51 25.18 -6.77
C ILE A 106 27.89 24.64 -6.41
N LYS A 107 28.09 24.23 -5.14
CA LYS A 107 29.32 23.54 -4.70
C LYS A 107 29.12 22.02 -4.64
N PRO A 108 30.03 21.22 -5.19
CA PRO A 108 31.12 21.62 -6.09
C PRO A 108 30.54 22.11 -7.44
N ASN A 109 31.34 22.84 -8.24
CA ASN A 109 30.90 23.36 -9.54
C ASN A 109 30.25 22.27 -10.41
N ARG A 110 29.41 22.68 -11.37
CA ARG A 110 28.55 21.76 -12.14
C ARG A 110 29.34 20.68 -12.90
N MET A 111 30.62 20.92 -13.23
CA MET A 111 31.52 19.96 -13.87
C MET A 111 31.96 18.80 -12.96
N GLU A 112 32.11 19.04 -11.65
CA GLU A 112 32.70 18.06 -10.74
C GLU A 112 31.83 16.81 -10.51
N PRO A 113 30.49 16.90 -10.38
CA PRO A 113 29.61 15.74 -10.38
C PRO A 113 29.67 14.94 -11.68
N VAL A 114 29.81 15.63 -12.83
CA VAL A 114 29.86 14.97 -14.14
C VAL A 114 31.12 14.14 -14.28
N LYS A 115 32.28 14.69 -13.90
CA LYS A 115 33.55 13.93 -13.93
C LYS A 115 33.48 12.67 -13.08
N ARG A 116 32.90 12.76 -11.87
CA ARG A 116 32.75 11.59 -10.99
C ARG A 116 31.87 10.52 -11.61
N GLY A 117 30.70 10.90 -12.13
CA GLY A 117 29.77 9.96 -12.76
C GLY A 117 30.22 9.35 -14.10
N LEU A 118 31.30 9.85 -14.71
CA LEU A 118 31.91 9.26 -15.90
C LEU A 118 33.07 8.31 -15.58
N VAL A 119 33.67 8.42 -14.40
CA VAL A 119 34.80 7.59 -13.96
C VAL A 119 34.31 6.38 -13.17
N ASP A 120 33.22 6.52 -12.42
CA ASP A 120 32.54 5.46 -11.68
C ASP A 120 31.69 4.55 -12.59
#